data_AF-A0A949MTE1-F1
#
_entry.id   AF-A0A949MTE1-F1
#
_cell.length_a   1.000
_cell.length_b   1.000
_cell.length_c   1.000
_cell.angle_alpha   90.00
_cell.angle_beta   90.00
_cell.angle_gamma   90.00
#
_symmetry.space_group_name_H-M   'P 1'
#
loop_
_entity.id
_entity.type
_entity.pdbx_description
1 polymer ?
#
loop_
_entity_poly.entity_id
_entity_poly.type
_entity_poly.pdbx_seq_one_letter_code
_entity_poly.pdbx_strand_id
1 'polypeptide(L)' 'MARTLADVIKEVLEDDNKISKYEAKVIRELIMADGVVSEEERSSLEKALHNNEFDEEAHALLSNLLLRANMKD' A
#
# COMPACT_ATOMS: atom_id res chain seq x y z
N MET A 1 9.47 -17.73 -4.46
CA MET A 1 8.40 -17.19 -3.59
C MET A 1 8.00 -15.85 -4.17
N ALA A 2 6.73 -15.65 -4.50
CA ALA A 2 6.25 -14.32 -4.89
C ALA A 2 6.24 -13.46 -3.61
N ARG A 3 6.77 -12.24 -3.65
CA ARG A 3 6.65 -11.32 -2.51
C ARG A 3 5.19 -10.92 -2.38
N THR A 4 4.64 -11.05 -1.18
CA THR A 4 3.29 -10.59 -0.90
C THR A 4 3.29 -9.08 -0.63
N LEU A 5 2.13 -8.44 -0.73
CA LEU A 5 1.97 -7.02 -0.40
C LEU A 5 2.34 -6.75 1.06
N ALA A 6 1.97 -7.66 1.96
CA ALA A 6 2.29 -7.59 3.38
C ALA A 6 3.81 -7.59 3.64
N ASP A 7 4.57 -8.44 2.93
CA ASP A 7 6.03 -8.47 3.06
C ASP A 7 6.65 -7.15 2.61
N VAL A 8 6.15 -6.56 1.52
CA VAL A 8 6.65 -5.28 1.00
C VAL A 8 6.31 -4.12 1.95
N ILE A 9 5.09 -4.04 2.46
CA ILE A 9 4.71 -3.01 3.43
C ILE A 9 5.60 -3.13 4.68
N LYS A 10 5.84 -4.36 5.16
CA LYS A 10 6.68 -4.59 6.32
C LYS A 10 8.14 -4.22 6.07
N GLU A 11 8.73 -4.60 4.93
CA GLU A 11 10.11 -4.20 4.57
C GLU A 11 10.26 -2.68 4.55
N VAL A 12 9.29 -1.97 3.97
CA VAL A 12 9.36 -0.50 3.84
C VAL A 12 9.20 0.19 5.19
N LEU A 13 8.27 -0.28 6.03
CA LEU A 13 8.11 0.26 7.37
C LEU A 13 9.32 -0.06 8.28
N GLU A 14 10.02 -1.16 8.05
CA GLU A 14 11.24 -1.51 8.81
C GLU A 14 12.49 -0.71 8.37
N ASP A 15 12.56 -0.22 7.13
CA ASP A 15 13.75 0.48 6.59
C ASP A 15 13.81 1.96 7.02
N ASP A 16 12.85 2.77 6.58
CA ASP A 16 12.82 4.21 6.87
C ASP A 16 11.55 4.67 7.60
N ASN A 17 10.66 3.71 7.90
CA ASN A 17 9.35 3.93 8.49
C ASN A 17 8.48 4.90 7.66
N LYS A 18 8.74 4.99 6.34
CA LYS A 18 8.12 5.95 5.44
C LYS A 18 8.06 5.47 3.99
N ILE A 19 6.86 5.10 3.54
CA ILE A 19 6.60 4.69 2.17
C ILE A 19 6.79 5.87 1.20
N SER A 20 7.81 5.76 0.37
CA SER A 20 8.11 6.67 -0.73
C SER A 20 7.23 6.43 -1.96
N LYS A 21 7.22 7.39 -2.88
CA LYS A 21 6.59 7.25 -4.20
C LYS A 21 6.98 5.97 -4.93
N TYR A 22 8.23 5.52 -4.84
CA TYR A 22 8.71 4.35 -5.57
C TYR A 22 8.14 3.07 -4.98
N GLU A 23 8.12 2.97 -3.66
CA GLU A 23 7.53 1.82 -2.95
C GLU A 23 6.02 1.79 -3.13
N ALA A 24 5.36 2.95 -3.09
CA ALA A 24 3.94 3.06 -3.40
C ALA A 24 3.59 2.57 -4.81
N LYS A 25 4.48 2.76 -5.79
CA LYS A 25 4.31 2.17 -7.13
C LYS A 25 4.42 0.66 -7.09
N VAL A 26 5.38 0.10 -6.35
CA VAL A 26 5.52 -1.36 -6.21
C VAL A 26 4.27 -1.96 -5.54
N ILE A 27 3.83 -1.37 -4.43
CA ILE A 27 2.59 -1.73 -3.72
C ILE A 27 1.40 -1.68 -4.68
N ARG A 28 1.27 -0.61 -5.49
CA ARG A 28 0.22 -0.51 -6.49
C ARG A 28 0.28 -1.61 -7.54
N GLU A 29 1.46 -1.91 -8.09
CA GLU A 29 1.60 -2.96 -9.11
C GLU A 29 1.27 -4.34 -8.52
N LEU A 30 1.63 -4.61 -7.27
CA LEU A 30 1.24 -5.84 -6.56
C LEU A 30 -0.28 -5.94 -6.39
N ILE A 31 -0.92 -4.86 -5.94
CA ILE A 31 -2.39 -4.80 -5.81
C ILE A 31 -3.08 -5.00 -7.16
N MET A 32 -2.53 -4.42 -8.22
CA MET A 32 -3.06 -4.58 -9.58
C MET A 32 -2.83 -5.98 -10.15
N ALA A 33 -1.74 -6.64 -9.78
CA ALA A 33 -1.40 -7.99 -10.20
C ALA A 33 -2.27 -9.04 -9.48
N ASP A 34 -2.47 -8.90 -8.16
CA ASP A 34 -3.36 -9.78 -7.39
C ASP A 34 -4.84 -9.50 -7.67
N GLY A 35 -5.18 -8.25 -8.05
CA GLY A 35 -6.54 -7.84 -8.42
C GLY A 35 -7.51 -7.75 -7.24
N VAL A 36 -7.08 -8.12 -6.04
CA VAL A 36 -7.81 -8.06 -4.77
C VAL A 36 -6.82 -7.64 -3.69
N VAL A 37 -7.27 -6.76 -2.79
CA VAL A 37 -6.53 -6.43 -1.55
C VAL A 37 -7.23 -7.17 -0.42
N SER A 38 -6.50 -8.00 0.32
CA SER A 38 -7.06 -8.68 1.49
C SER A 38 -7.38 -7.68 2.61
N GLU A 39 -8.21 -8.10 3.56
CA GLU A 39 -8.60 -7.24 4.69
C GLU A 39 -7.40 -6.88 5.58
N GLU A 40 -6.45 -7.81 5.78
CA GLU A 40 -5.21 -7.55 6.53
C GLU A 40 -4.29 -6.54 5.84
N GLU A 41 -4.13 -6.65 4.52
CA GLU A 41 -3.34 -5.70 3.73
C GLU A 41 -3.99 -4.31 3.72
N ARG A 42 -5.31 -4.26 3.60
CA ARG A 42 -6.06 -3.01 3.72
C ARG A 42 -5.85 -2.37 5.08
N SER A 43 -5.99 -3.13 6.16
CA SER A 43 -5.79 -2.62 7.53
C SER A 43 -4.36 -2.08 7.73
N SER A 44 -3.37 -2.75 7.15
CA SER A 44 -1.97 -2.30 7.20
C SER A 44 -1.77 -0.98 6.44
N LEU A 45 -2.34 -0.87 5.24
CA LEU A 45 -2.27 0.37 4.44
C LEU A 45 -3.02 1.53 5.10
N GLU A 46 -4.21 1.30 5.65
CA GLU A 46 -4.99 2.31 6.35
C GLU A 46 -4.26 2.81 7.61
N LYS A 47 -3.63 1.90 8.38
CA LYS A 47 -2.80 2.28 9.53
C LYS A 47 -1.62 3.15 9.12
N ALA A 48 -0.87 2.74 8.10
CA ALA A 48 0.23 3.54 7.58
C ALA A 48 -0.24 4.93 7.11
N LEU A 49 -1.46 5.00 6.57
CA LEU A 49 -2.05 6.23 6.05
C LEU A 49 -2.44 7.17 7.18
N HIS A 50 -3.01 6.62 8.25
CA HIS A 50 -3.31 7.36 9.48
C HIS A 50 -2.07 7.82 10.23
N ASN A 51 -0.98 7.04 10.19
CA ASN A 51 0.27 7.36 10.88
C ASN A 51 1.13 8.38 10.12
N ASN A 52 0.70 8.83 8.93
CA ASN A 52 1.46 9.74 8.08
C ASN A 52 2.82 9.15 7.65
N GLU A 53 2.87 7.82 7.52
CA GLU A 53 4.03 7.04 7.07
C GLU A 53 4.14 7.03 5.54
N PHE A 54 3.38 7.86 4.83
CA PHE A 54 3.50 8.03 3.39
C PHE A 54 4.12 9.39 3.07
N ASP A 55 4.98 9.45 2.05
CA ASP A 55 5.23 10.73 1.39
C ASP A 55 3.96 11.22 0.68
N GLU A 56 3.90 12.52 0.39
CA GLU A 56 2.70 13.15 -0.17
C GLU A 56 2.31 12.53 -1.53
N GLU A 57 3.30 12.10 -2.31
CA GLU A 57 3.08 11.47 -3.61
C GLU A 57 2.54 10.04 -3.47
N ALA A 58 3.08 9.26 -2.55
CA ALA A 58 2.68 7.91 -2.20
C ALA A 58 1.27 7.89 -1.62
N HIS A 59 0.96 8.84 -0.74
CA HIS A 59 -0.37 9.03 -0.20
C HIS A 59 -1.39 9.27 -1.32
N ALA A 60 -1.12 10.20 -2.24
CA ALA A 60 -2.02 10.47 -3.37
C ALA A 60 -2.18 9.24 -4.29
N LEU A 61 -1.11 8.47 -4.48
CA LEU A 61 -1.09 7.32 -5.38
C LEU A 61 -1.89 6.13 -4.82
N LEU A 62 -1.75 5.85 -3.53
CA LEU A 62 -2.41 4.73 -2.86
C LEU A 62 -3.82 5.06 -2.33
N SER A 63 -4.08 6.31 -1.92
CA SER A 63 -5.43 6.74 -1.54
C SER A 63 -6.41 6.57 -2.70
N ASN A 64 -6.01 6.96 -3.91
CA ASN A 64 -6.82 6.76 -5.12
C ASN A 64 -7.06 5.28 -5.45
N LEU A 65 -6.11 4.42 -5.11
CA LEU A 65 -6.20 2.98 -5.34
C LEU A 65 -7.16 2.33 -4.34
N LEU A 66 -7.03 2.66 -3.05
CA LEU A 66 -7.91 2.19 -1.99
C LEU A 66 -9.35 2.68 -2.20
N LEU A 67 -9.54 3.95 -2.60
CA LEU A 67 -10.85 4.48 -2.98
C LEU A 67 -11.48 3.70 -4.13
N ARG A 68 -10.72 3.35 -5.17
CA ARG A 68 -11.21 2.53 -6.29
C ARG A 68 -11.48 1.08 -5.91
N ALA A 69 -10.65 0.49 -5.04
CA ALA A 69 -10.90 -0.83 -4.49
C ALA A 69 -12.19 -0.88 -3.64
N ASN A 70 -12.58 0.25 -3.04
CA ASN A 70 -13.83 0.42 -2.30
C ASN A 70 -15.08 0.65 -3.18
N MET A 71 -14.92 0.86 -4.49
CA MET A 71 -16.03 1.08 -5.43
C MET A 71 -16.47 -0.18 -6.17
N LYS A 72 -15.89 -1.35 -5.88
CA LYS A 72 -16.43 -2.63 -6.34
C LYS A 72 -17.43 -3.16 -5.30
N ASP A 73 -18.58 -2.52 -5.25
CA ASP A 73 -19.85 -3.11 -4.82
C ASP A 73 -20.85 -2.98 -5.99
#